data_AF-A0A971EQH0-F1
#
_entry.id   AF-A0A971EQH0-F1
#
_cell.length_a   1.000
_cell.length_b   1.000
_cell.length_c   1.000
_cell.angle_alpha   90.00
_cell.angle_beta   90.00
_cell.angle_gamma   90.00
#
_symmetry.space_group_name_H-M   'P 1'
#
loop_
_entity.id
_entity.type
_entity.pdbx_description
1 polymer ?
#
loop_
_entity_poly.entity_id
_entity_poly.type
_entity_poly.pdbx_seq_one_letter_code
_entity_poly.pdbx_strand_id
1 'polypeptide(L)'
;MSLRDEFRKSVDRLYEFCEYPAVRYKILFHLLDTPYDDPSLTELREAFLKSDIVEELYREQDYSGGWGRLYSKDYSVKAKFPTSMTAINRCLYIGLTIEDRDILLRAYEYLEDFLTGKSREKIRPTNEREIPWRTASICEMIEAIKPYNELCDKTYDAWMYIVTRAYESGEYSYERERAAQH
;
A
#
# COMPACT_ATOMS: atom_id res chain seq x y z
N MET A 1 7.28 7.71 36.80
CA MET A 1 6.96 6.63 35.84
C MET A 1 7.56 7.04 34.51
N SER A 2 8.25 6.15 33.79
CA SER A 2 8.82 6.54 32.49
C SER A 2 7.70 6.67 31.45
N LEU A 3 7.87 7.55 30.46
CA LEU A 3 6.95 7.65 29.32
C LEU A 3 6.75 6.28 28.63
N ARG A 4 7.81 5.46 28.62
CA ARG A 4 7.77 4.09 28.08
C ARG A 4 6.86 3.17 28.88
N ASP A 5 6.83 3.32 30.21
CA ASP A 5 5.98 2.51 31.09
C ASP A 5 4.51 2.91 30.93
N GLU A 6 4.25 4.22 30.79
CA GLU A 6 2.90 4.76 30.51
C GLU A 6 2.36 4.28 29.16
N PHE A 7 3.21 4.30 28.13
CA PHE A 7 2.87 3.79 26.81
C PHE A 7 2.53 2.31 26.89
N ARG A 8 3.41 1.48 27.47
CA ARG A 8 3.18 0.03 27.55
C ARG A 8 1.90 -0.30 28.30
N LYS A 9 1.67 0.35 29.45
CA LYS A 9 0.43 0.18 30.23
C LYS A 9 -0.83 0.57 29.43
N SER A 10 -0.74 1.58 28.58
CA SER A 10 -1.86 2.00 27.73
C SER A 10 -2.11 1.00 26.59
N VAL A 11 -1.04 0.46 26.00
CA VAL A 11 -1.12 -0.57 24.97
C VAL A 11 -1.71 -1.87 25.53
N ASP A 12 -1.27 -2.31 26.70
CA ASP A 12 -1.79 -3.51 27.36
C ASP A 12 -3.30 -3.38 27.65
N ARG A 13 -3.73 -2.22 28.15
CA ARG A 13 -5.16 -1.91 28.34
C ARG A 13 -5.96 -1.97 27.04
N LEU A 14 -5.40 -1.46 25.94
CA LEU A 14 -6.07 -1.51 24.64
C LEU A 14 -6.17 -2.95 24.12
N TYR A 15 -5.12 -3.76 24.33
CA TYR A 15 -5.10 -5.17 23.95
C TYR A 15 -6.12 -6.00 24.74
N GLU A 16 -6.23 -5.75 26.04
CA GLU A 16 -7.25 -6.35 26.91
C GLU A 16 -8.66 -5.91 26.51
N PHE A 17 -8.86 -4.62 26.24
CA PHE A 17 -10.16 -4.05 25.87
C PHE A 17 -10.67 -4.53 24.50
N CYS A 18 -9.78 -4.63 23.50
CA CYS A 18 -10.17 -4.99 22.16
C CYS A 18 -9.85 -6.45 21.86
N GLU A 19 -10.88 -7.30 21.83
CA GLU A 19 -10.74 -8.73 21.49
C GLU A 19 -10.65 -9.00 19.98
N TYR A 20 -10.73 -7.97 19.15
CA TYR A 20 -10.76 -8.12 17.71
C TYR A 20 -9.37 -8.53 17.16
N PRO A 21 -9.25 -9.68 16.46
CA PRO A 21 -7.95 -10.24 16.08
C PRO A 21 -7.05 -9.29 15.28
N ALA A 22 -7.61 -8.52 14.35
CA ALA A 22 -6.83 -7.57 13.56
C ALA A 22 -6.26 -6.43 14.40
N VAL A 23 -7.02 -5.94 15.38
CA VAL A 23 -6.56 -4.87 16.27
C VAL A 23 -5.47 -5.39 17.20
N ARG A 24 -5.67 -6.58 17.78
CA ARG A 24 -4.64 -7.24 18.60
C ARG A 24 -3.37 -7.49 17.79
N TYR A 25 -3.49 -7.95 16.54
CA TYR A 25 -2.34 -8.19 15.67
C TYR A 25 -1.57 -6.90 15.41
N LYS A 26 -2.28 -5.81 15.08
CA LYS A 26 -1.72 -4.46 14.94
C LYS A 26 -0.99 -3.99 16.19
N ILE A 27 -1.56 -4.24 17.36
CA ILE A 27 -0.96 -3.83 18.64
C ILE A 27 0.37 -4.55 18.85
N LEU A 28 0.39 -5.88 18.76
CA LEU A 28 1.61 -6.66 18.97
C LEU A 28 2.67 -6.29 17.93
N PHE A 29 2.29 -6.24 16.65
CA PHE A 29 3.24 -6.03 15.57
C PHE A 29 3.74 -4.58 15.47
N HIS A 30 2.86 -3.57 15.50
CA HIS A 30 3.26 -2.18 15.25
C HIS A 30 3.50 -1.33 16.49
N LEU A 31 2.91 -1.66 17.64
CA LEU A 31 3.07 -0.85 18.86
C LEU A 31 4.10 -1.45 19.82
N LEU A 32 4.22 -2.78 19.84
CA LEU A 32 5.14 -3.49 20.74
C LEU A 32 6.37 -4.07 20.04
N ASP A 33 6.45 -3.95 18.71
CA ASP A 33 7.52 -4.52 17.88
C ASP A 33 7.75 -6.02 18.18
N THR A 34 6.67 -6.77 18.43
CA THR A 34 6.74 -8.20 18.72
C THR A 34 7.37 -8.94 17.52
N PRO A 35 8.42 -9.76 17.74
CA PRO A 35 9.05 -10.53 16.68
C PRO A 35 8.08 -11.45 15.92
N TYR A 36 8.33 -11.66 14.63
CA TYR A 36 7.49 -12.52 13.79
C TYR A 36 7.44 -13.99 14.24
N ASP A 37 8.50 -14.48 14.89
CA ASP A 37 8.63 -15.83 15.42
C ASP A 37 8.00 -16.00 16.82
N ASP A 38 7.42 -14.93 17.38
CA ASP A 38 6.67 -15.03 18.63
C ASP A 38 5.40 -15.88 18.44
N PRO A 39 5.20 -16.96 19.24
CA PRO A 39 4.02 -17.81 19.12
C PRO A 39 2.69 -17.06 19.24
N SER A 40 2.64 -16.02 20.06
CA SER A 40 1.42 -15.21 20.25
C SER A 40 1.02 -14.47 18.97
N LEU A 41 2.01 -14.06 18.16
CA LEU A 41 1.77 -13.41 16.88
C LEU A 41 1.33 -14.43 15.82
N THR A 42 1.91 -15.62 15.84
CA THR A 42 1.58 -16.72 14.91
C THR A 42 0.14 -17.19 15.08
N GLU A 43 -0.30 -17.48 16.31
CA GLU A 43 -1.68 -17.89 16.58
C GLU A 43 -2.69 -16.80 16.20
N LEU A 44 -2.33 -15.55 16.52
CA LEU A 44 -3.17 -14.40 16.21
C LEU A 44 -3.23 -14.11 14.70
N ARG A 45 -2.18 -14.46 13.94
CA ARG A 45 -2.15 -14.32 12.48
C ARG A 45 -3.27 -15.12 11.84
N GLU A 46 -3.46 -16.38 12.25
CA GLU A 46 -4.53 -17.20 11.69
C GLU A 46 -5.92 -16.61 11.95
N ALA A 47 -6.16 -16.14 13.18
CA ALA A 47 -7.43 -15.51 13.55
C ALA A 47 -7.64 -14.19 12.79
N PHE A 48 -6.59 -13.39 12.63
CA PHE A 48 -6.59 -12.18 11.83
C PHE A 48 -6.97 -12.45 10.37
N LEU A 49 -6.36 -13.45 9.73
CA LEU A 49 -6.64 -13.81 8.33
C LEU A 49 -8.07 -14.30 8.10
N LYS A 50 -8.72 -14.81 9.15
CA LYS A 50 -10.13 -15.25 9.15
C LYS A 50 -11.11 -14.14 9.60
N SER A 51 -10.63 -12.95 9.95
CA SER A 51 -11.48 -11.84 10.38
C SER A 51 -12.34 -11.30 9.24
N ASP A 52 -13.47 -10.69 9.59
CA ASP A 52 -14.43 -10.13 8.63
C ASP A 52 -13.84 -8.98 7.80
N ILE A 53 -12.87 -8.22 8.31
CA ILE A 53 -12.21 -7.17 7.51
C ILE A 53 -11.33 -7.76 6.39
N VAL A 54 -10.65 -8.89 6.64
CA VAL A 54 -9.84 -9.58 5.61
C VAL A 54 -10.78 -10.30 4.65
N GLU A 55 -11.84 -10.89 5.16
CA GLU A 55 -12.86 -11.56 4.34
C GLU A 55 -13.58 -10.56 3.41
N GLU A 56 -13.89 -9.34 3.86
CA GLU A 56 -14.48 -8.30 3.01
C GLU A 56 -13.52 -7.90 1.88
N LEU A 57 -12.22 -7.70 2.19
CA LEU A 57 -11.21 -7.42 1.17
C LEU A 57 -11.13 -8.56 0.14
N TYR A 58 -11.07 -9.81 0.59
CA TYR A 58 -10.98 -10.98 -0.28
C TYR A 58 -12.22 -11.12 -1.19
N ARG A 59 -13.43 -11.02 -0.63
CA ARG A 59 -14.68 -11.24 -1.39
C ARG A 59 -14.97 -10.16 -2.41
N GLU A 60 -14.61 -8.91 -2.10
CA GLU A 60 -14.88 -7.77 -2.98
C GLU A 60 -13.79 -7.60 -4.06
N GLN A 61 -12.69 -8.36 -3.99
CA GLN A 61 -11.64 -8.33 -5.01
C GLN A 61 -12.15 -8.99 -6.29
N ASP A 62 -12.07 -8.27 -7.40
CA ASP A 62 -12.51 -8.75 -8.69
C ASP A 62 -11.50 -9.72 -9.33
N TYR A 63 -11.89 -10.31 -10.46
CA TYR A 63 -11.07 -11.26 -11.21
C TYR A 63 -9.79 -10.66 -11.83
N SER A 64 -9.70 -9.33 -11.95
CA SER A 64 -8.45 -8.64 -12.33
C SER A 64 -7.49 -8.46 -11.16
N GLY A 65 -7.88 -8.76 -9.92
CA GLY A 65 -7.07 -8.51 -8.72
C GLY A 65 -7.25 -7.10 -8.13
N GLY A 66 -8.16 -6.30 -8.68
CA GLY A 66 -8.51 -4.98 -8.17
C GLY A 66 -9.82 -4.97 -7.40
N TRP A 67 -10.26 -3.77 -7.01
CA TRP A 67 -11.58 -3.50 -6.42
C TRP A 67 -12.31 -2.45 -7.26
N GLY A 68 -12.28 -2.62 -8.58
CA GLY A 68 -12.76 -1.64 -9.55
C GLY A 68 -11.64 -0.76 -10.11
N ARG A 69 -11.93 0.54 -10.30
CA ARG A 69 -10.96 1.49 -10.89
C ARG A 69 -9.86 1.82 -9.90
N LEU A 70 -8.65 2.08 -10.41
CA LEU A 70 -7.48 2.31 -9.57
C LEU A 70 -7.63 3.58 -8.72
N TYR A 71 -8.11 4.67 -9.32
CA TYR A 71 -8.12 6.00 -8.69
C TYR A 71 -9.47 6.71 -8.64
N SER A 72 -10.40 6.36 -9.54
CA SER A 72 -11.66 7.10 -9.67
C SER A 72 -12.82 6.28 -9.11
N LYS A 73 -13.57 6.87 -8.18
CA LYS A 73 -14.76 6.23 -7.64
C LYS A 73 -15.85 6.14 -8.71
N ASP A 74 -16.41 4.96 -8.90
CA ASP A 74 -17.63 4.78 -9.69
C ASP A 74 -18.86 5.00 -8.81
N TYR A 75 -19.49 6.16 -8.95
CA TYR A 75 -20.69 6.52 -8.16
C TYR A 75 -21.95 5.76 -8.58
N SER A 76 -21.93 5.07 -9.73
CA SER A 76 -23.06 4.25 -10.17
C SER A 76 -23.16 2.91 -9.43
N VAL A 77 -22.07 2.50 -8.78
CA VAL A 77 -21.99 1.24 -8.04
C VAL A 77 -21.85 1.53 -6.53
N LYS A 78 -22.59 0.79 -5.70
CA LYS A 78 -22.43 0.82 -4.24
C LYS A 78 -21.25 -0.05 -3.80
N ALA A 79 -20.06 0.26 -4.33
CA ALA A 79 -18.85 -0.49 -4.01
C ALA A 79 -18.45 -0.29 -2.54
N LYS A 80 -18.04 -1.39 -1.88
CA LYS A 80 -17.53 -1.38 -0.50
C LYS A 80 -16.23 -0.60 -0.39
N PHE A 81 -15.36 -0.80 -1.36
CA PHE A 81 -14.12 -0.06 -1.53
C PHE A 81 -14.30 0.93 -2.69
N PRO A 82 -14.02 2.23 -2.49
CA PRO A 82 -14.26 3.22 -3.53
C PRO A 82 -13.31 3.09 -4.71
N THR A 83 -12.09 2.59 -4.50
CA THR A 83 -11.05 2.38 -5.52
C THR A 83 -10.12 1.22 -5.15
N SER A 84 -9.44 0.63 -6.13
CA SER A 84 -8.40 -0.38 -5.88
C SER A 84 -7.26 0.16 -5.02
N MET A 85 -6.82 1.41 -5.25
CA MET A 85 -5.80 2.04 -4.40
C MET A 85 -6.23 2.12 -2.93
N THR A 86 -7.51 2.43 -2.65
CA THR A 86 -8.01 2.47 -1.28
C THR A 86 -7.99 1.10 -0.62
N ALA A 87 -8.36 0.05 -1.36
CA ALA A 87 -8.35 -1.32 -0.85
C ALA A 87 -6.92 -1.84 -0.62
N ILE A 88 -5.98 -1.57 -1.54
CA ILE A 88 -4.56 -1.94 -1.40
C ILE A 88 -3.96 -1.26 -0.16
N ASN A 89 -4.14 0.06 -0.02
CA ASN A 89 -3.68 0.79 1.15
C ASN A 89 -4.31 0.25 2.45
N ARG A 90 -5.57 -0.19 2.41
CA ARG A 90 -6.19 -0.83 3.57
C ARG A 90 -5.56 -2.17 3.89
N CYS A 91 -5.26 -3.01 2.89
CA CYS A 91 -4.55 -4.28 3.07
C CYS A 91 -3.21 -4.06 3.77
N LEU A 92 -2.39 -3.16 3.24
CA LEU A 92 -1.08 -2.81 3.81
C LEU A 92 -1.25 -2.22 5.22
N TYR A 93 -2.21 -1.32 5.40
CA TYR A 93 -2.47 -0.69 6.69
C TYR A 93 -2.82 -1.70 7.78
N ILE A 94 -3.62 -2.74 7.48
CA ILE A 94 -3.99 -3.77 8.46
C ILE A 94 -2.92 -4.86 8.62
N GLY A 95 -1.81 -4.79 7.88
CA GLY A 95 -0.68 -5.70 7.99
C GLY A 95 -0.80 -6.98 7.17
N LEU A 96 -1.60 -6.98 6.10
CA LEU A 96 -1.50 -8.04 5.08
C LEU A 96 -0.18 -7.92 4.33
N THR A 97 0.36 -9.07 3.96
CA THR A 97 1.59 -9.28 3.18
C THR A 97 1.24 -10.01 1.89
N ILE A 98 2.19 -10.09 0.96
CA ILE A 98 1.96 -10.74 -0.34
C ILE A 98 1.68 -12.24 -0.20
N GLU A 99 2.10 -12.85 0.91
CA GLU A 99 1.92 -14.25 1.24
C GLU A 99 0.51 -14.60 1.75
N ASP A 100 -0.32 -13.61 2.11
CA ASP A 100 -1.62 -13.87 2.72
C ASP A 100 -2.75 -13.95 1.71
N ARG A 101 -3.41 -15.13 1.69
CA ARG A 101 -4.70 -15.37 1.02
C ARG A 101 -4.77 -14.90 -0.44
N ASP A 102 -3.62 -14.83 -1.13
CA ASP A 102 -3.42 -14.30 -2.50
C ASP A 102 -3.87 -12.86 -2.77
N ILE A 103 -4.41 -12.13 -1.79
CA ILE A 103 -5.03 -10.81 -1.97
C ILE A 103 -4.03 -9.81 -2.57
N LEU A 104 -2.90 -9.63 -1.89
CA LEU A 104 -1.87 -8.67 -2.31
C LEU A 104 -1.06 -9.18 -3.49
N LEU A 105 -0.93 -10.50 -3.68
CA LEU A 105 -0.33 -11.08 -4.89
C LEU A 105 -1.14 -10.68 -6.13
N ARG A 106 -2.46 -10.87 -6.09
CA ARG A 106 -3.35 -10.51 -7.19
C ARG A 106 -3.40 -9.00 -7.42
N ALA A 107 -3.33 -8.20 -6.35
CA ALA A 107 -3.24 -6.75 -6.46
C ALA A 107 -1.90 -6.28 -7.07
N TYR A 108 -0.80 -6.98 -6.76
CA TYR A 108 0.51 -6.73 -7.35
C TYR A 108 0.50 -7.00 -8.87
N GLU A 109 -0.02 -8.15 -9.30
CA GLU A 109 -0.18 -8.48 -10.72
C GLU A 109 -1.08 -7.47 -11.46
N TYR A 110 -2.18 -7.06 -10.80
CA TYR A 110 -3.07 -6.00 -11.30
C TYR A 110 -2.34 -4.66 -11.54
N LEU A 111 -1.41 -4.28 -10.66
CA LEU A 111 -0.62 -3.06 -10.80
C LEU A 111 0.43 -3.20 -11.93
N GLU A 112 1.10 -4.35 -12.04
CA GLU A 112 2.04 -4.63 -13.13
C GLU A 112 1.37 -4.57 -14.51
N ASP A 113 0.11 -4.97 -14.60
CA ASP A 113 -0.68 -4.85 -15.83
C ASP A 113 -0.78 -3.40 -16.31
N PHE A 114 -0.77 -2.39 -15.43
CA PHE A 114 -0.71 -0.98 -15.87
C PHE A 114 0.64 -0.64 -16.49
N LEU A 115 1.74 -1.09 -15.88
CA LEU A 115 3.11 -0.80 -16.36
C LEU A 115 3.43 -1.53 -17.66
N THR A 116 2.87 -2.72 -17.85
CA THR A 116 3.04 -3.53 -19.08
C THR A 116 2.01 -3.22 -20.16
N GLY A 117 1.08 -2.29 -19.91
CA GLY A 117 0.03 -1.89 -20.86
C GLY A 117 -1.12 -2.88 -21.04
N LYS A 118 -1.14 -3.97 -20.26
CA LYS A 118 -2.16 -5.03 -20.27
C LYS A 118 -3.42 -4.66 -19.48
N SER A 119 -3.36 -3.65 -18.63
CA SER A 119 -4.48 -3.23 -17.80
C SER A 119 -5.72 -2.90 -18.65
N ARG A 120 -6.87 -3.32 -18.11
CA ARG A 120 -8.21 -3.04 -18.67
C ARG A 120 -8.55 -1.56 -18.55
N GLU A 121 -8.11 -0.92 -17.48
CA GLU A 121 -8.24 0.51 -17.32
C GLU A 121 -7.12 1.20 -18.10
N LYS A 122 -7.49 2.12 -18.98
CA LYS A 122 -6.52 2.97 -19.68
C LYS A 122 -6.43 4.32 -18.96
N ILE A 123 -5.22 4.67 -18.55
CA ILE A 123 -4.92 6.00 -18.00
C ILE A 123 -5.09 7.00 -19.14
N ARG A 124 -6.07 7.90 -19.02
CA ARG A 124 -6.30 8.97 -19.99
C ARG A 124 -5.51 10.21 -19.56
N PRO A 125 -4.53 10.68 -20.35
CA PRO A 125 -3.78 11.88 -20.00
C PRO A 125 -4.70 13.09 -20.08
N THR A 126 -4.77 13.86 -18.99
CA THR A 126 -5.40 15.18 -18.97
C THR A 126 -4.38 16.30 -19.22
N ASN A 127 -3.10 16.01 -18.94
CA ASN A 127 -1.94 16.87 -19.18
C ASN A 127 -0.67 16.00 -19.28
N GLU A 128 0.47 16.62 -19.64
CA GLU A 128 1.75 15.94 -19.84
C GLU A 128 2.34 15.27 -18.58
N ARG A 129 1.93 15.72 -17.38
CA ARG A 129 2.42 15.21 -16.09
C ARG A 129 1.59 14.06 -15.55
N GLU A 130 0.37 13.86 -16.07
CA GLU A 130 -0.57 12.86 -15.56
C GLU A 130 0.02 11.44 -15.68
N ILE A 131 0.56 11.07 -16.84
CA ILE A 131 1.13 9.74 -17.04
C ILE A 131 2.35 9.50 -16.13
N PRO A 132 3.39 10.37 -16.14
CA PRO A 132 4.53 10.20 -15.24
C PRO A 132 4.14 10.09 -13.76
N TRP A 133 3.21 10.93 -13.29
CA TRP A 133 2.77 10.90 -11.91
C TRP A 133 2.00 9.62 -11.57
N ARG A 134 1.07 9.20 -12.45
CA ARG A 134 0.31 7.95 -12.26
C ARG A 134 1.23 6.73 -12.25
N THR A 135 2.21 6.70 -13.15
CA THR A 135 3.22 5.64 -13.19
C THR A 135 4.02 5.60 -11.89
N ALA A 136 4.45 6.75 -11.36
CA ALA A 136 5.16 6.84 -10.09
C ALA A 136 4.32 6.31 -8.91
N SER A 137 3.06 6.70 -8.81
CA SER A 137 2.15 6.20 -7.78
C SER A 137 1.87 4.70 -7.89
N ILE A 138 1.81 4.15 -9.10
CA ILE A 138 1.72 2.69 -9.30
C ILE A 138 2.99 2.00 -8.81
N CYS A 139 4.17 2.53 -9.16
CA CYS A 139 5.44 1.99 -8.71
C CYS A 139 5.56 2.03 -7.18
N GLU A 140 5.15 3.13 -6.54
CA GLU A 140 5.11 3.26 -5.08
C GLU A 140 4.26 2.14 -4.43
N MET A 141 3.06 1.87 -4.97
CA MET A 141 2.20 0.81 -4.45
C MET A 141 2.80 -0.59 -4.67
N ILE A 142 3.41 -0.83 -5.83
CA ILE A 142 4.10 -2.09 -6.13
C ILE A 142 5.21 -2.33 -5.10
N GLU A 143 6.08 -1.34 -4.89
CA GLU A 143 7.20 -1.41 -3.94
C GLU A 143 6.74 -1.57 -2.50
N ALA A 144 5.59 -0.98 -2.14
CA ALA A 144 4.98 -1.15 -0.82
C ALA A 144 4.41 -2.57 -0.59
N ILE A 145 3.99 -3.27 -1.65
CA ILE A 145 3.54 -4.66 -1.56
C ILE A 145 4.74 -5.61 -1.54
N LYS A 146 5.65 -5.44 -2.50
CA LYS A 146 6.86 -6.26 -2.63
C LYS A 146 7.97 -5.40 -3.26
N PRO A 147 9.10 -5.22 -2.57
CA PRO A 147 10.16 -4.35 -3.06
C PRO A 147 10.92 -4.97 -4.24
N TYR A 148 11.63 -4.10 -4.96
CA TYR A 148 12.56 -4.42 -6.05
C TYR A 148 11.87 -4.95 -7.31
N ASN A 149 10.80 -4.29 -7.76
CA ASN A 149 10.18 -4.60 -9.04
C ASN A 149 10.93 -3.89 -10.18
N GLU A 150 11.54 -4.66 -11.07
CA GLU A 150 12.32 -4.14 -12.22
C GLU A 150 11.49 -3.24 -13.17
N LEU A 151 10.16 -3.38 -13.20
CA LEU A 151 9.28 -2.49 -13.98
C LEU A 151 9.27 -1.06 -13.43
N CYS A 152 9.61 -0.89 -12.14
CA CYS A 152 9.66 0.39 -11.46
C CYS A 152 11.00 1.11 -11.64
N ASP A 153 12.07 0.40 -11.99
CA ASP A 153 13.45 0.94 -12.04
C ASP A 153 13.55 2.20 -12.89
N LYS A 154 13.02 2.15 -14.12
CA LYS A 154 13.06 3.30 -15.03
C LYS A 154 12.35 4.52 -14.43
N THR A 155 11.24 4.29 -13.72
CA THR A 155 10.50 5.37 -13.06
C THR A 155 11.32 5.91 -11.90
N TYR A 156 11.86 5.03 -11.06
CA TYR A 156 12.72 5.41 -9.95
C TYR A 156 13.92 6.24 -10.40
N ASP A 157 14.65 5.79 -11.43
CA ASP A 157 15.81 6.48 -12.00
C ASP A 157 15.44 7.87 -12.52
N ALA A 158 14.31 8.00 -13.20
CA ALA A 158 13.83 9.29 -13.70
C ALA A 158 13.55 10.27 -12.56
N TRP A 159 12.87 9.82 -11.50
CA TRP A 159 12.60 10.67 -10.33
C TRP A 159 13.88 11.00 -9.55
N MET A 160 14.79 10.04 -9.39
CA MET A 160 16.09 10.26 -8.77
C MET A 160 16.90 11.30 -9.54
N TYR A 161 16.90 11.22 -10.87
CA TYR A 161 17.53 12.22 -11.73
C TYR A 161 16.91 13.61 -11.53
N ILE A 162 15.58 13.73 -11.57
CA ILE A 162 14.88 15.02 -11.39
C ILE A 162 15.24 15.64 -10.03
N VAL A 163 15.17 14.86 -8.94
CA VAL A 163 15.51 15.34 -7.59
C VAL A 163 16.98 15.75 -7.52
N THR A 164 17.89 14.94 -8.07
CA THR A 164 19.32 15.25 -8.10
C THR A 164 19.60 16.56 -8.83
N ARG A 165 18.95 16.81 -9.98
CA ARG A 165 19.09 18.06 -10.74
C ARG A 165 18.49 19.25 -9.98
N ALA A 166 17.32 19.08 -9.38
CA ALA A 166 16.60 20.13 -8.66
C ALA A 166 17.40 20.65 -7.44
N TYR A 167 18.17 19.79 -6.79
CA TYR A 167 18.97 20.11 -5.59
C TYR A 167 20.49 20.14 -5.82
N GLU A 168 20.95 20.18 -7.08
CA GLU A 168 22.38 20.12 -7.42
C GLU A 168 23.22 21.23 -6.74
N SER A 169 22.61 22.37 -6.40
CA SER A 169 23.26 23.48 -5.68
C SER A 169 23.18 23.39 -4.14
N GLY A 170 22.54 22.35 -3.58
CA GLY A 170 22.22 22.22 -2.15
C GLY A 170 20.88 22.85 -1.75
N GLU A 171 20.32 23.73 -2.58
CA GLU A 171 18.98 24.30 -2.45
C GLU A 171 18.10 23.91 -3.65
N TYR A 172 16.79 23.88 -3.44
CA TYR A 172 15.81 23.57 -4.48
C TYR A 172 15.77 24.65 -5.58
N SER A 173 15.77 24.22 -6.85
CA SER A 173 15.58 25.07 -8.02
C SER A 173 14.47 24.55 -8.94
N TYR A 174 13.37 25.29 -9.03
CA TYR A 174 12.25 24.99 -9.93
C TYR A 174 12.68 24.94 -11.41
N GLU A 175 13.57 25.84 -11.84
CA GLU A 175 14.06 25.85 -13.23
C GLU A 175 14.82 24.56 -13.57
N ARG A 176 15.65 24.06 -12.65
CA ARG A 176 16.40 22.81 -12.84
C ARG A 176 15.51 21.59 -12.79
N GLU A 177 14.54 21.56 -11.88
CA GLU A 177 13.51 20.51 -11.83
C GLU A 177 12.77 20.43 -13.17
N ARG A 178 12.26 21.56 -13.66
CA ARG A 178 11.51 21.63 -14.92
C ARG A 178 12.37 21.21 -16.12
N ALA A 179 13.63 21.63 -16.16
CA ALA A 179 14.55 21.24 -17.23
C ALA A 179 14.88 19.73 -17.22
N ALA A 180 14.83 19.08 -16.05
CA ALA A 180 15.09 17.65 -15.91
C ALA A 180 13.89 16.75 -16.24
N GLN A 181 12.69 17.32 -16.46
CA GLN A 181 11.46 16.61 -16.83
C GLN A 181 11.32 16.39 -18.35
N HIS A 182 12.22 16.96 -19.17
CA HIS A 182 12.24 16.89 -20.64
C HIS A 182 13.49 16.18 -21.14
#